data_AF-A0A660VP75-F1
#
_entry.id   AF-A0A660VP75-F1
#
_cell.length_a   1.000
_cell.length_b   1.000
_cell.length_c   1.000
_cell.angle_alpha   90.00
_cell.angle_beta   90.00
_cell.angle_gamma   90.00
#
_symmetry.space_group_name_H-M   'P 1'
#
loop_
_entity.id
_entity.type
_entity.pdbx_description
1 polymer ?
#
loop_
_entity_poly.entity_id
_entity_poly.type
_entity_poly.pdbx_seq_one_letter_code
_entity_poly.pdbx_strand_id
1 'polypeptide(L)'
;SAGAQPVIDCQGKGRAFYFGSGETEDSVIDNFTIRNGKVSETYGGAVVCKNNSSPTIMNCVFENNKAEETNRSYNLEDGGAIYCAESSPRIYECRFISNSVTGGFGCGGAIYCGSSSKPILRGCVFSGNSAGSGGAVGWVSTSSGITNCAFSGNSAKWYGGALFCSGRGSPILSNCTFSGNSAGKYGGAICCWSSTTATLNNCIMWGDSVSGNASEIYIYDSSASCTLDHCCVDDTGYGGQTGNITENNCIHQNPQFVDPANGDYHLKDTSPCIDAGDNSLVPSNVDRDLDGNQRIVDGDNDGTATVDIGAYEYQP
;
A
#
# COMPACT_ATOMS: atom_id res chain seq x y z
N SER A 1 9.54 -28.30 -6.42
CA SER A 1 9.67 -27.50 -5.19
C SER A 1 10.25 -26.15 -5.57
N ALA A 2 9.52 -25.05 -5.39
CA ALA A 2 10.17 -23.76 -5.35
C ALA A 2 11.19 -23.84 -4.19
N GLY A 3 12.48 -23.70 -4.49
CA GLY A 3 13.51 -23.66 -3.44
C GLY A 3 13.20 -22.50 -2.49
N ALA A 4 13.59 -22.62 -1.21
CA ALA A 4 13.50 -21.49 -0.29
C ALA A 4 14.23 -20.28 -0.89
N GLN A 5 13.59 -19.12 -0.91
CA GLN A 5 14.22 -17.89 -1.39
C GLN A 5 15.52 -17.63 -0.61
N PRO A 6 16.62 -17.20 -1.26
CA PRO A 6 17.82 -16.77 -0.57
C PRO A 6 17.51 -15.70 0.49
N VAL A 7 18.13 -15.82 1.66
CA VAL A 7 17.85 -14.94 2.80
C VAL A 7 19.02 -13.99 3.06
N ILE A 8 18.73 -12.70 3.13
CA ILE A 8 19.60 -11.66 3.68
C ILE A 8 19.04 -11.30 5.06
N ASP A 9 19.63 -11.89 6.10
CA ASP A 9 19.27 -11.63 7.49
C ASP A 9 20.23 -10.60 8.09
N CYS A 10 19.73 -9.39 8.35
CA CYS A 10 20.53 -8.32 8.94
C CYS A 10 20.78 -8.53 10.44
N GLN A 11 20.13 -9.51 11.07
CA GLN A 11 20.33 -9.88 12.50
C GLN A 11 20.15 -8.71 13.49
N GLY A 12 19.32 -7.73 13.13
CA GLY A 12 19.13 -6.50 13.91
C GLY A 12 20.32 -5.53 13.87
N LYS A 13 21.25 -5.69 12.92
CA LYS A 13 22.50 -4.91 12.83
C LYS A 13 22.58 -4.11 11.54
N GLY A 14 21.76 -3.08 11.44
CA GLY A 14 21.74 -2.18 10.29
C GLY A 14 20.80 -2.68 9.18
N ARG A 15 21.15 -2.33 7.95
CA ARG A 15 20.34 -2.52 6.74
C ARG A 15 21.08 -3.38 5.72
N ALA A 16 20.35 -3.96 4.77
CA ALA A 16 20.91 -4.82 3.73
C ALA A 16 21.52 -4.02 2.58
N PHE A 17 20.83 -2.97 2.11
CA PHE A 17 21.23 -2.21 0.93
C PHE A 17 21.15 -0.70 1.15
N TYR A 18 22.03 0.02 0.45
CA TYR A 18 22.04 1.47 0.38
C TYR A 18 22.32 1.88 -1.07
N PHE A 19 21.34 2.52 -1.70
CA PHE A 19 21.44 3.15 -3.01
C PHE A 19 21.49 4.67 -2.80
N GLY A 20 22.56 5.30 -3.24
CA GLY A 20 22.82 6.71 -2.97
C GLY A 20 23.84 7.35 -3.89
N SER A 21 24.25 6.66 -4.95
CA SER A 21 25.27 7.10 -5.89
C SER A 21 24.71 7.38 -7.29
N GLY A 22 23.37 7.38 -7.44
CA GLY A 22 22.69 7.56 -8.72
C GLY A 22 22.42 6.23 -9.43
N GLU A 23 22.26 5.14 -8.68
CA GLU A 23 21.95 3.83 -9.25
C GLU A 23 20.63 3.87 -10.06
N THR A 24 20.63 3.28 -11.25
CA THR A 24 19.47 3.26 -12.15
C THR A 24 18.59 2.03 -11.91
N GLU A 25 17.52 1.90 -12.69
CA GLU A 25 16.66 0.71 -12.73
C GLU A 25 17.41 -0.60 -13.06
N ASP A 26 18.63 -0.49 -13.61
CA ASP A 26 19.52 -1.63 -13.89
C ASP A 26 20.14 -2.22 -12.62
N SER A 27 20.07 -1.50 -11.49
CA SER A 27 20.40 -2.04 -10.18
C SER A 27 19.21 -2.83 -9.67
N VAL A 28 19.28 -4.16 -9.80
CA VAL A 28 18.16 -5.06 -9.52
C VAL A 28 18.39 -5.86 -8.23
N ILE A 29 17.42 -5.80 -7.31
CA ILE A 29 17.26 -6.76 -6.22
C ILE A 29 16.09 -7.67 -6.60
N ASP A 30 16.35 -8.96 -6.78
CA ASP A 30 15.35 -9.94 -7.22
C ASP A 30 15.39 -11.21 -6.37
N ASN A 31 14.20 -11.67 -5.97
CA ASN A 31 13.97 -12.98 -5.37
C ASN A 31 14.69 -13.24 -4.03
N PHE A 32 14.81 -12.21 -3.18
CA PHE A 32 15.38 -12.33 -1.83
C PHE A 32 14.32 -12.20 -0.73
N THR A 33 14.49 -12.96 0.36
CA THR A 33 13.93 -12.59 1.66
C THR A 33 14.92 -11.69 2.39
N ILE A 34 14.56 -10.43 2.65
CA ILE A 34 15.37 -9.44 3.37
C ILE A 34 14.70 -9.17 4.71
N ARG A 35 15.38 -9.55 5.80
CA ARG A 35 14.74 -9.56 7.11
C ARG A 35 15.60 -9.09 8.26
N ASN A 36 14.93 -8.77 9.36
CA ASN A 36 15.53 -8.34 10.62
C ASN A 36 16.49 -7.16 10.45
N GLY A 37 16.29 -6.33 9.43
CA GLY A 37 16.94 -5.03 9.30
C GLY A 37 16.54 -4.15 10.47
N LYS A 38 17.50 -3.57 11.19
CA LYS A 38 17.22 -2.68 12.31
C LYS A 38 18.20 -1.54 12.33
N VAL A 39 17.65 -0.34 12.31
CA VAL A 39 18.39 0.90 12.44
C VAL A 39 17.79 1.74 13.56
N SER A 40 18.61 2.51 14.27
CA SER A 40 18.16 3.40 15.34
C SER A 40 18.50 4.84 14.98
N GLU A 41 17.59 5.78 15.26
CA GLU A 41 17.78 7.21 14.99
C GLU A 41 18.06 7.53 13.51
N THR A 42 17.53 6.69 12.61
CA THR A 42 17.67 6.81 11.16
C THR A 42 16.57 6.00 10.48
N TYR A 43 16.58 6.01 9.14
CA TYR A 43 15.52 5.51 8.27
C TYR A 43 15.96 4.27 7.47
N GLY A 44 14.98 3.58 6.88
CA GLY A 44 15.20 2.44 5.97
C GLY A 44 15.86 1.26 6.67
N GLY A 45 15.06 0.46 7.38
CA GLY A 45 15.54 -0.68 8.15
C GLY A 45 16.20 -1.76 7.29
N ALA A 46 15.78 -1.91 6.03
CA ALA A 46 16.35 -2.86 5.07
C ALA A 46 17.06 -2.18 3.89
N VAL A 47 16.44 -1.16 3.31
CA VAL A 47 16.90 -0.51 2.09
C VAL A 47 16.73 1.00 2.21
N VAL A 48 17.72 1.73 1.70
CA VAL A 48 17.63 3.18 1.50
C VAL A 48 17.87 3.49 0.03
N CYS A 49 17.00 4.31 -0.56
CA CYS A 49 17.14 4.87 -1.89
C CYS A 49 17.18 6.41 -1.78
N LYS A 50 18.32 7.02 -2.15
CA LYS A 50 18.57 8.46 -2.06
C LYS A 50 19.32 9.01 -3.26
N ASN A 51 19.39 10.33 -3.39
CA ASN A 51 20.28 11.03 -4.33
C ASN A 51 20.08 10.58 -5.79
N ASN A 52 18.83 10.56 -6.25
CA ASN A 52 18.44 10.11 -7.60
C ASN A 52 18.76 8.64 -7.89
N SER A 53 18.73 7.77 -6.87
CA SER A 53 18.99 6.34 -7.04
C SER A 53 17.67 5.57 -7.10
N SER A 54 17.35 5.04 -8.28
CA SER A 54 16.05 4.45 -8.61
C SER A 54 16.19 2.97 -9.02
N PRO A 55 16.60 2.08 -8.10
CA PRO A 55 16.76 0.66 -8.38
C PRO A 55 15.43 -0.03 -8.71
N THR A 56 15.52 -1.21 -9.31
CA THR A 56 14.39 -2.14 -9.43
C THR A 56 14.44 -3.16 -8.30
N ILE A 57 13.36 -3.30 -7.56
CA ILE A 57 13.19 -4.26 -6.46
C ILE A 57 12.00 -5.14 -6.83
N MET A 58 12.23 -6.44 -7.03
CA MET A 58 11.18 -7.36 -7.49
C MET A 58 11.21 -8.71 -6.78
N ASN A 59 10.06 -9.38 -6.67
CA ASN A 59 9.93 -10.73 -6.11
C ASN A 59 10.52 -10.90 -4.70
N CYS A 60 10.62 -9.82 -3.94
CA CYS A 60 11.29 -9.82 -2.65
C CYS A 60 10.28 -9.92 -1.50
N VAL A 61 10.72 -10.54 -0.41
CA VAL A 61 10.01 -10.53 0.87
C VAL A 61 10.77 -9.67 1.85
N PHE A 62 10.18 -8.57 2.30
CA PHE A 62 10.68 -7.73 3.38
C PHE A 62 9.96 -8.09 4.67
N GLU A 63 10.68 -8.70 5.61
CA GLU A 63 10.08 -9.23 6.83
C GLU A 63 10.75 -8.68 8.09
N ASN A 64 9.96 -8.19 9.06
CA ASN A 64 10.46 -7.76 10.37
C ASN A 64 11.59 -6.71 10.31
N ASN A 65 11.59 -5.84 9.30
CA ASN A 65 12.54 -4.73 9.22
C ASN A 65 12.01 -3.53 9.99
N LYS A 66 12.92 -2.77 10.61
CA LYS A 66 12.57 -1.76 11.58
C LYS A 66 13.46 -0.51 11.53
N ALA A 67 12.82 0.66 11.56
CA ALA A 67 13.43 1.92 11.98
C ALA A 67 12.97 2.25 13.41
N GLU A 68 13.93 2.43 14.32
CA GLU A 68 13.67 2.59 15.76
C GLU A 68 14.02 4.00 16.25
N GLU A 69 13.02 4.73 16.73
CA GLU A 69 13.25 5.88 17.61
C GLU A 69 13.60 5.39 19.03
N THR A 70 14.69 5.92 19.59
CA THR A 70 15.18 5.61 20.95
C THR A 70 15.31 6.84 21.85
N ASN A 71 15.32 8.06 21.30
CA ASN A 71 15.61 9.29 22.04
C ASN A 71 14.43 10.26 22.19
N ARG A 72 13.22 9.91 21.72
CA ARG A 72 12.02 10.77 21.76
C ARG A 72 12.19 12.10 21.01
N SER A 73 13.08 12.14 20.02
CA SER A 73 13.28 13.29 19.15
C SER A 73 12.27 13.23 18.01
N TYR A 74 11.82 14.39 17.53
CA TYR A 74 10.92 14.50 16.37
C TYR A 74 11.61 14.17 15.03
N ASN A 75 12.65 13.34 15.05
CA ASN A 75 13.40 13.00 13.85
C ASN A 75 12.69 11.89 13.04
N LEU A 76 13.05 11.84 11.77
CA LEU A 76 12.31 11.16 10.70
C LEU A 76 12.71 9.68 10.60
N GLU A 77 12.37 8.85 11.60
CA GLU A 77 12.47 7.40 11.46
C GLU A 77 11.36 6.90 10.53
N ASP A 78 11.52 7.13 9.24
CA ASP A 78 10.54 6.69 8.25
C ASP A 78 11.03 5.43 7.50
N GLY A 79 10.09 4.64 6.99
CA GLY A 79 10.39 3.49 6.15
C GLY A 79 10.99 2.33 6.93
N GLY A 80 10.15 1.55 7.62
CA GLY A 80 10.63 0.43 8.44
C GLY A 80 11.37 -0.63 7.62
N ALA A 81 10.97 -0.88 6.38
CA ALA A 81 11.76 -1.66 5.41
C ALA A 81 12.52 -0.74 4.44
N ILE A 82 11.80 0.06 3.66
CA ILE A 82 12.37 0.85 2.57
C ILE A 82 12.13 2.33 2.83
N TYR A 83 13.20 3.12 2.73
CA TYR A 83 13.11 4.57 2.72
C TYR A 83 13.54 5.13 1.37
N CYS A 84 12.69 5.99 0.78
CA CYS A 84 12.94 6.65 -0.50
C CYS A 84 12.87 8.17 -0.34
N ALA A 85 13.91 8.88 -0.74
CA ALA A 85 13.91 10.34 -0.87
C ALA A 85 14.67 10.78 -2.11
N GLU A 86 14.10 11.69 -2.90
CA GLU A 86 14.66 12.14 -4.18
C GLU A 86 15.02 10.94 -5.08
N SER A 87 14.17 9.91 -5.09
CA SER A 87 14.46 8.62 -5.74
C SER A 87 13.16 7.91 -6.11
N SER A 88 13.14 7.21 -7.24
CA SER A 88 11.92 6.67 -7.82
C SER A 88 12.05 5.16 -8.10
N PRO A 89 12.31 4.33 -7.08
CA PRO A 89 12.47 2.90 -7.29
C PRO A 89 11.20 2.27 -7.85
N ARG A 90 11.40 1.20 -8.62
CA ARG A 90 10.32 0.32 -9.10
C ARG A 90 10.22 -0.86 -8.14
N ILE A 91 9.06 -1.04 -7.51
CA ILE A 91 8.82 -2.09 -6.52
C ILE A 91 7.70 -2.99 -7.04
N TYR A 92 8.07 -4.21 -7.42
CA TYR A 92 7.19 -5.15 -8.10
C TYR A 92 7.08 -6.46 -7.35
N GLU A 93 5.86 -7.00 -7.21
CA GLU A 93 5.68 -8.40 -6.77
C GLU A 93 6.36 -8.68 -5.41
N CYS A 94 6.38 -7.66 -4.55
CA CYS A 94 7.06 -7.71 -3.25
C CYS A 94 6.06 -7.90 -2.12
N ARG A 95 6.47 -8.62 -1.08
CA ARG A 95 5.70 -8.80 0.15
C ARG A 95 6.36 -8.07 1.30
N PHE A 96 5.64 -7.20 1.98
CA PHE A 96 6.08 -6.45 3.16
C PHE A 96 5.30 -6.95 4.37
N ILE A 97 5.97 -7.70 5.24
CA ILE A 97 5.36 -8.41 6.36
C ILE A 97 5.96 -7.93 7.67
N SER A 98 5.11 -7.41 8.56
CA SER A 98 5.50 -7.04 9.93
C SER A 98 6.69 -6.07 10.01
N ASN A 99 6.86 -5.20 9.02
CA ASN A 99 7.84 -4.13 9.08
C ASN A 99 7.29 -2.98 9.92
N SER A 100 8.19 -2.25 10.59
CA SER A 100 7.73 -1.24 11.54
C SER A 100 8.60 0.00 11.67
N VAL A 101 7.94 1.09 12.06
CA VAL A 101 8.55 2.25 12.66
C VAL A 101 8.09 2.34 14.11
N THR A 102 9.02 2.44 15.06
CA THR A 102 8.69 2.66 16.48
C THR A 102 9.04 4.07 16.94
N GLY A 103 8.39 4.53 18.01
CA GLY A 103 8.50 5.92 18.51
C GLY A 103 7.22 6.73 18.30
N GLY A 104 6.45 6.34 17.29
CA GLY A 104 5.07 6.77 17.10
C GLY A 104 4.91 8.09 16.35
N PHE A 105 5.97 8.65 15.77
CA PHE A 105 5.87 9.83 14.89
C PHE A 105 6.27 9.54 13.44
N GLY A 106 7.16 8.57 13.20
CA GLY A 106 7.56 8.24 11.84
C GLY A 106 6.48 7.53 11.03
N CYS A 107 6.70 7.50 9.72
CA CYS A 107 5.74 7.13 8.69
C CYS A 107 6.21 5.91 7.88
N GLY A 108 5.25 5.14 7.36
CA GLY A 108 5.55 4.05 6.43
C GLY A 108 6.23 2.87 7.11
N GLY A 109 5.46 2.05 7.83
CA GLY A 109 6.00 0.89 8.54
C GLY A 109 6.72 -0.08 7.60
N ALA A 110 6.25 -0.20 6.36
CA ALA A 110 6.98 -0.86 5.29
C ALA A 110 7.80 0.15 4.47
N ILE A 111 7.13 1.10 3.81
CA ILE A 111 7.77 1.97 2.83
C ILE A 111 7.45 3.42 3.14
N TYR A 112 8.48 4.26 3.12
CA TYR A 112 8.31 5.70 3.07
C TYR A 112 8.79 6.28 1.75
N CYS A 113 7.97 7.14 1.16
CA CYS A 113 8.23 7.82 -0.10
C CYS A 113 8.11 9.34 0.12
N GLY A 114 9.25 10.04 0.16
CA GLY A 114 9.31 11.49 0.43
C GLY A 114 10.10 12.28 -0.60
N SER A 115 10.19 13.61 -0.41
CA SER A 115 11.14 14.50 -1.11
C SER A 115 11.15 14.36 -2.64
N SER A 116 10.02 14.66 -3.30
CA SER A 116 9.90 14.62 -4.77
C SER A 116 10.14 13.25 -5.43
N SER A 117 10.07 12.17 -4.66
CA SER A 117 10.11 10.80 -5.17
C SER A 117 8.89 10.47 -6.04
N LYS A 118 9.04 9.52 -6.96
CA LYS A 118 7.97 8.95 -7.79
C LYS A 118 8.11 7.42 -7.91
N PRO A 119 7.97 6.67 -6.79
CA PRO A 119 8.12 5.21 -6.80
C PRO A 119 6.88 4.49 -7.35
N ILE A 120 7.10 3.43 -8.12
CA ILE A 120 5.99 2.60 -8.64
C ILE A 120 5.85 1.38 -7.73
N LEU A 121 4.63 1.12 -7.24
CA LEU A 121 4.31 -0.10 -6.50
C LEU A 121 3.29 -0.90 -7.30
N ARG A 122 3.65 -2.12 -7.69
CA ARG A 122 2.76 -2.98 -8.45
C ARG A 122 2.82 -4.42 -7.97
N GLY A 123 1.68 -5.09 -7.83
CA GLY A 123 1.66 -6.49 -7.42
C GLY A 123 2.16 -6.72 -6.00
N CYS A 124 2.10 -5.71 -5.12
CA CYS A 124 2.70 -5.78 -3.80
C CYS A 124 1.68 -6.14 -2.71
N VAL A 125 2.13 -6.90 -1.71
CA VAL A 125 1.32 -7.26 -0.53
C VAL A 125 1.92 -6.61 0.71
N PHE A 126 1.11 -5.87 1.46
CA PHE A 126 1.48 -5.24 2.72
C PHE A 126 0.65 -5.84 3.84
N SER A 127 1.27 -6.64 4.71
CA SER A 127 0.57 -7.31 5.80
C SER A 127 1.19 -7.03 7.16
N GLY A 128 0.37 -6.61 8.13
CA GLY A 128 0.79 -6.48 9.52
C GLY A 128 1.89 -5.44 9.77
N ASN A 129 2.09 -4.47 8.87
CA ASN A 129 3.09 -3.41 9.06
C ASN A 129 2.56 -2.34 10.01
N SER A 130 3.46 -1.63 10.70
CA SER A 130 3.05 -0.62 11.68
C SER A 130 3.92 0.63 11.75
N ALA A 131 3.30 1.79 12.00
CA ALA A 131 4.00 3.07 12.15
C ALA A 131 3.20 4.09 12.98
N GLY A 132 3.75 5.29 13.14
CA GLY A 132 3.00 6.44 13.66
C GLY A 132 1.87 6.85 12.70
N SER A 133 2.19 6.98 11.42
CA SER A 133 1.24 7.25 10.32
C SER A 133 1.57 6.38 9.10
N GLY A 134 0.57 5.96 8.34
CA GLY A 134 0.79 5.09 7.19
C GLY A 134 1.40 3.76 7.62
N GLY A 135 0.59 2.93 8.30
CA GLY A 135 1.08 1.70 8.93
C GLY A 135 1.86 0.82 7.96
N ALA A 136 1.46 0.78 6.68
CA ALA A 136 2.28 0.23 5.61
C ALA A 136 3.10 1.32 4.90
N VAL A 137 2.43 2.33 4.34
CA VAL A 137 3.05 3.26 3.40
C VAL A 137 2.84 4.71 3.82
N GLY A 138 3.95 5.44 3.93
CA GLY A 138 3.97 6.90 4.07
C GLY A 138 4.21 7.54 2.71
N TRP A 139 3.22 8.26 2.18
CA TRP A 139 3.20 8.84 0.84
C TRP A 139 3.28 10.37 0.87
N VAL A 140 4.51 10.88 0.87
CA VAL A 140 4.84 12.32 0.88
C VAL A 140 5.60 12.68 -0.41
N SER A 141 5.12 12.14 -1.53
CA SER A 141 5.80 12.13 -2.84
C SER A 141 4.98 12.89 -3.89
N THR A 142 5.57 13.34 -5.01
CA THR A 142 4.88 14.23 -5.97
C THR A 142 4.19 13.52 -7.14
N SER A 143 4.26 12.18 -7.21
CA SER A 143 3.28 11.22 -7.78
C SER A 143 3.90 10.04 -8.54
N SER A 144 3.39 8.85 -8.24
CA SER A 144 3.30 7.66 -9.11
C SER A 144 2.40 6.61 -8.42
N GLY A 145 1.97 5.59 -9.15
CA GLY A 145 0.82 4.75 -8.78
C GLY A 145 1.11 3.59 -7.83
N ILE A 146 0.03 3.16 -7.19
CA ILE A 146 -0.06 1.90 -6.44
C ILE A 146 -1.08 1.05 -7.18
N THR A 147 -0.66 -0.06 -7.76
CA THR A 147 -1.53 -0.83 -8.65
C THR A 147 -1.50 -2.30 -8.33
N ASN A 148 -2.67 -2.95 -8.31
CA ASN A 148 -2.77 -4.39 -8.08
C ASN A 148 -2.07 -4.79 -6.76
N CYS A 149 -2.36 -4.04 -5.69
CA CYS A 149 -1.74 -4.24 -4.38
C CYS A 149 -2.78 -4.59 -3.32
N ALA A 150 -2.37 -5.38 -2.33
CA ALA A 150 -3.20 -5.72 -1.18
C ALA A 150 -2.60 -5.15 0.12
N PHE A 151 -3.43 -4.50 0.94
CA PHE A 151 -3.08 -3.94 2.23
C PHE A 151 -3.96 -4.55 3.32
N SER A 152 -3.36 -5.39 4.17
CA SER A 152 -4.08 -6.14 5.19
C SER A 152 -3.50 -6.01 6.59
N GLY A 153 -4.36 -5.79 7.59
CA GLY A 153 -3.93 -5.83 8.99
C GLY A 153 -2.85 -4.80 9.35
N ASN A 154 -2.63 -3.77 8.55
CA ASN A 154 -1.63 -2.74 8.83
C ASN A 154 -2.19 -1.77 9.89
N SER A 155 -1.32 -1.22 10.73
CA SER A 155 -1.75 -0.39 11.84
C SER A 155 -0.94 0.91 11.98
N ALA A 156 -1.65 2.01 12.19
CA ALA A 156 -1.06 3.30 12.48
C ALA A 156 -1.50 3.80 13.86
N LYS A 157 -0.57 4.41 14.59
CA LYS A 157 -0.91 5.05 15.87
C LYS A 157 -1.88 6.22 15.68
N TRP A 158 -1.78 6.94 14.57
CA TRP A 158 -2.52 8.18 14.35
C TRP A 158 -3.32 8.18 13.06
N TYR A 159 -2.65 8.08 11.90
CA TYR A 159 -3.27 8.43 10.63
C TYR A 159 -3.01 7.35 9.58
N GLY A 160 -4.06 6.90 8.88
CA GLY A 160 -3.94 5.98 7.76
C GLY A 160 -3.36 4.63 8.18
N GLY A 161 -4.21 3.68 8.60
CA GLY A 161 -3.72 2.38 9.07
C GLY A 161 -2.92 1.62 8.01
N ALA A 162 -3.27 1.79 6.73
CA ALA A 162 -2.45 1.33 5.61
C ALA A 162 -1.60 2.46 5.02
N LEU A 163 -2.25 3.53 4.56
CA LEU A 163 -1.65 4.56 3.71
C LEU A 163 -1.91 5.95 4.31
N PHE A 164 -0.83 6.70 4.52
CA PHE A 164 -0.91 8.11 4.88
C PHE A 164 -0.35 8.96 3.75
N CYS A 165 -1.17 9.86 3.20
CA CYS A 165 -0.82 10.72 2.07
C CYS A 165 -0.76 12.18 2.51
N SER A 166 0.36 12.86 2.23
CA SER A 166 0.51 14.28 2.55
C SER A 166 1.37 15.07 1.57
N GLY A 167 1.28 16.40 1.64
CA GLY A 167 2.24 17.30 1.00
C GLY A 167 2.13 17.37 -0.52
N ARG A 168 0.89 17.46 -1.06
CA ARG A 168 0.58 17.38 -2.51
C ARG A 168 0.87 16.03 -3.14
N GLY A 169 0.87 14.96 -2.35
CA GLY A 169 0.80 13.60 -2.89
C GLY A 169 -0.53 13.38 -3.59
N SER A 170 -0.50 13.03 -4.86
CA SER A 170 -1.70 12.67 -5.62
C SER A 170 -1.56 11.22 -6.10
N PRO A 171 -1.60 10.22 -5.20
CA PRO A 171 -1.47 8.84 -5.61
C PRO A 171 -2.69 8.41 -6.42
N ILE A 172 -2.41 7.67 -7.49
CA ILE A 172 -3.43 6.93 -8.24
C ILE A 172 -3.32 5.48 -7.77
N LEU A 173 -4.40 4.99 -7.16
CA LEU A 173 -4.57 3.63 -6.72
C LEU A 173 -5.48 2.94 -7.73
N SER A 174 -5.06 1.80 -8.24
CA SER A 174 -5.86 1.06 -9.22
C SER A 174 -5.85 -0.41 -8.89
N ASN A 175 -7.03 -1.03 -8.86
CA ASN A 175 -7.16 -2.45 -8.62
C ASN A 175 -6.53 -2.89 -7.28
N CYS A 176 -6.75 -2.12 -6.21
CA CYS A 176 -6.16 -2.40 -4.90
C CYS A 176 -7.22 -2.89 -3.92
N THR A 177 -6.81 -3.70 -2.94
CA THR A 177 -7.68 -4.15 -1.84
C THR A 177 -7.10 -3.70 -0.51
N PHE A 178 -7.91 -2.98 0.28
CA PHE A 178 -7.62 -2.59 1.66
C PHE A 178 -8.61 -3.30 2.57
N SER A 179 -8.11 -4.01 3.58
CA SER A 179 -8.98 -4.68 4.55
C SER A 179 -8.32 -4.93 5.90
N GLY A 180 -9.07 -4.74 6.98
CA GLY A 180 -8.62 -5.01 8.35
C GLY A 180 -7.47 -4.13 8.83
N ASN A 181 -7.20 -3.02 8.15
CA ASN A 181 -6.25 -2.00 8.57
C ASN A 181 -6.86 -1.12 9.67
N SER A 182 -6.01 -0.54 10.51
CA SER A 182 -6.50 0.25 11.65
C SER A 182 -5.66 1.48 11.97
N ALA A 183 -6.33 2.55 12.38
CA ALA A 183 -5.68 3.75 12.88
C ALA A 183 -6.20 4.15 14.28
N GLY A 184 -5.35 4.75 15.09
CA GLY A 184 -5.76 5.25 16.41
C GLY A 184 -6.61 6.54 16.35
N LYS A 185 -6.54 7.33 15.27
CA LYS A 185 -7.29 8.59 15.14
C LYS A 185 -8.09 8.77 13.86
N TYR A 186 -7.46 8.67 12.68
CA TYR A 186 -8.11 9.05 11.42
C TYR A 186 -7.74 8.13 10.27
N GLY A 187 -8.74 7.65 9.54
CA GLY A 187 -8.58 6.82 8.34
C GLY A 187 -8.00 5.45 8.69
N GLY A 188 -8.87 4.47 8.93
CA GLY A 188 -8.48 3.10 9.20
C GLY A 188 -7.64 2.50 8.08
N ALA A 189 -7.91 2.85 6.82
CA ALA A 189 -7.01 2.55 5.71
C ALA A 189 -6.23 3.78 5.25
N ILE A 190 -6.93 4.80 4.76
CA ILE A 190 -6.31 5.94 4.06
C ILE A 190 -6.60 7.23 4.81
N CYS A 191 -5.56 8.04 5.04
CA CYS A 191 -5.70 9.42 5.50
C CYS A 191 -5.02 10.37 4.51
N CYS A 192 -5.78 11.33 3.99
CA CYS A 192 -5.31 12.37 3.06
C CYS A 192 -5.19 13.71 3.77
N TRP A 193 -4.02 14.35 3.66
CA TRP A 193 -3.71 15.62 4.32
C TRP A 193 -2.94 16.58 3.39
N SER A 194 -3.06 17.90 3.59
CA SER A 194 -2.19 18.92 3.01
C SER A 194 -2.15 18.91 1.49
N SER A 195 -3.28 19.27 0.88
CA SER A 195 -3.46 19.41 -0.57
C SER A 195 -3.24 18.13 -1.37
N THR A 196 -3.42 16.97 -0.72
CA THR A 196 -3.38 15.63 -1.33
C THR A 196 -4.67 15.37 -2.09
N THR A 197 -4.57 14.84 -3.31
CA THR A 197 -5.73 14.44 -4.12
C THR A 197 -5.57 12.98 -4.53
N ALA A 198 -6.14 12.05 -3.75
CA ALA A 198 -6.08 10.63 -4.04
C ALA A 198 -7.14 10.24 -5.08
N THR A 199 -6.80 9.32 -5.98
CA THR A 199 -7.74 8.71 -6.93
C THR A 199 -7.69 7.21 -6.76
N LEU A 200 -8.82 6.58 -6.52
CA LEU A 200 -8.98 5.13 -6.39
C LEU A 200 -9.86 4.65 -7.54
N ASN A 201 -9.36 3.71 -8.31
CA ASN A 201 -10.07 3.09 -9.42
C ASN A 201 -10.16 1.59 -9.18
N ASN A 202 -11.34 0.97 -9.35
CA ASN A 202 -11.49 -0.49 -9.23
C ASN A 202 -10.94 -1.03 -7.89
N CYS A 203 -11.06 -0.27 -6.79
CA CYS A 203 -10.49 -0.64 -5.50
C CYS A 203 -11.55 -1.18 -4.54
N ILE A 204 -11.16 -2.09 -3.65
CA ILE A 204 -11.98 -2.49 -2.49
C ILE A 204 -11.41 -1.84 -1.22
N MET A 205 -12.30 -1.22 -0.44
CA MET A 205 -12.09 -0.63 0.88
C MET A 205 -13.06 -1.28 1.86
N TRP A 206 -12.60 -2.23 2.68
CA TRP A 206 -13.55 -3.00 3.51
C TRP A 206 -13.01 -3.50 4.85
N GLY A 207 -13.68 -3.09 5.92
CA GLY A 207 -13.39 -3.56 7.27
C GLY A 207 -12.18 -2.86 7.88
N ASP A 208 -11.85 -1.67 7.40
CA ASP A 208 -10.81 -0.83 7.98
C ASP A 208 -11.41 0.06 9.08
N SER A 209 -10.63 0.32 10.14
CA SER A 209 -11.22 0.92 11.36
C SER A 209 -10.39 1.98 12.07
N VAL A 210 -11.09 2.89 12.75
CA VAL A 210 -10.53 3.77 13.77
C VAL A 210 -11.08 3.37 15.13
N SER A 211 -10.20 2.92 16.01
CA SER A 211 -10.58 2.46 17.36
C SER A 211 -11.77 1.48 17.37
N GLY A 212 -11.82 0.57 16.39
CA GLY A 212 -12.87 -0.44 16.24
C GLY A 212 -14.15 0.02 15.55
N ASN A 213 -14.24 1.28 15.10
CA ASN A 213 -15.36 1.78 14.29
C ASN A 213 -14.94 1.83 12.82
N ALA A 214 -15.85 1.45 11.91
CA ALA A 214 -15.60 1.52 10.47
C ALA A 214 -15.12 2.92 10.07
N SER A 215 -14.00 2.96 9.35
CA SER A 215 -13.40 4.19 8.84
C SER A 215 -12.38 3.79 7.78
N GLU A 216 -12.80 3.81 6.54
CA GLU A 216 -12.00 3.50 5.36
C GLU A 216 -11.08 4.68 5.02
N ILE A 217 -11.67 5.85 4.72
CA ILE A 217 -10.96 7.03 4.22
C ILE A 217 -11.25 8.25 5.09
N TYR A 218 -10.21 9.02 5.41
CA TYR A 218 -10.33 10.29 6.12
C TYR A 218 -9.69 11.44 5.35
N ILE A 219 -10.45 12.52 5.15
CA ILE A 219 -9.96 13.77 4.54
C ILE A 219 -9.70 14.79 5.64
N TYR A 220 -8.42 15.07 5.91
CA TYR A 220 -8.03 15.83 7.10
C TYR A 220 -8.33 17.33 7.01
N ASP A 221 -8.07 17.95 5.87
CA ASP A 221 -8.28 19.38 5.66
C ASP A 221 -9.01 19.67 4.36
N SER A 222 -9.52 20.90 4.22
CA SER A 222 -10.34 21.31 3.09
C SER A 222 -9.60 21.39 1.76
N SER A 223 -8.26 21.31 1.78
CA SER A 223 -7.44 21.31 0.56
C SER A 223 -7.17 19.89 0.04
N ALA A 224 -7.39 18.86 0.87
CA ALA A 224 -7.30 17.48 0.46
C ALA A 224 -8.62 16.96 -0.10
N SER A 225 -8.55 15.96 -0.99
CA SER A 225 -9.71 15.30 -1.59
C SER A 225 -9.42 13.85 -1.95
N CYS A 226 -10.48 13.11 -2.24
CA CYS A 226 -10.43 11.75 -2.77
C CYS A 226 -11.49 11.56 -3.84
N THR A 227 -11.14 10.87 -4.93
CA THR A 227 -12.09 10.42 -5.94
C THR A 227 -12.06 8.90 -6.01
N LEU A 228 -13.22 8.27 -5.94
CA LEU A 228 -13.41 6.85 -6.11
C LEU A 228 -14.18 6.61 -7.42
N ASP A 229 -13.68 5.69 -8.24
CA ASP A 229 -14.30 5.31 -9.52
C ASP A 229 -14.37 3.79 -9.61
N HIS A 230 -15.58 3.24 -9.74
CA HIS A 230 -15.84 1.80 -9.74
C HIS A 230 -15.21 1.08 -8.53
N CYS A 231 -15.38 1.64 -7.33
CA CYS A 231 -14.83 1.06 -6.10
C CYS A 231 -15.91 0.35 -5.27
N CYS A 232 -15.52 -0.63 -4.47
CA CYS A 232 -16.38 -1.23 -3.44
C CYS A 232 -15.95 -0.71 -2.07
N VAL A 233 -16.86 -0.10 -1.32
CA VAL A 233 -16.55 0.60 -0.06
C VAL A 233 -17.64 0.40 0.98
N ASP A 234 -17.24 0.21 2.24
CA ASP A 234 -18.17 0.19 3.37
C ASP A 234 -18.93 1.52 3.46
N ASP A 235 -20.27 1.46 3.44
CA ASP A 235 -21.22 2.59 3.42
C ASP A 235 -21.07 3.55 4.62
N THR A 236 -20.30 3.16 5.64
CA THR A 236 -19.99 3.97 6.83
C THR A 236 -18.55 4.48 6.87
N GLY A 237 -17.78 4.26 5.80
CA GLY A 237 -16.32 4.34 5.78
C GLY A 237 -15.68 5.73 5.76
N TYR A 238 -16.41 6.84 5.77
CA TYR A 238 -15.81 8.16 5.55
C TYR A 238 -15.76 9.07 6.77
N GLY A 239 -14.66 9.81 6.91
CA GLY A 239 -14.49 10.82 7.95
C GLY A 239 -13.80 12.10 7.50
N GLY A 240 -13.90 13.14 8.33
CA GLY A 240 -13.28 14.44 8.09
C GLY A 240 -14.09 15.31 7.14
N GLN A 241 -13.43 15.93 6.15
CA GLN A 241 -14.08 16.75 5.12
C GLN A 241 -14.75 15.87 4.06
N THR A 242 -15.81 15.14 4.44
CA THR A 242 -16.46 14.14 3.57
C THR A 242 -17.02 14.73 2.28
N GLY A 243 -17.37 16.03 2.25
CA GLY A 243 -17.77 16.75 1.03
C GLY A 243 -16.68 16.87 -0.04
N ASN A 244 -15.43 16.54 0.30
CA ASN A 244 -14.30 16.45 -0.64
C ASN A 244 -14.04 15.03 -1.14
N ILE A 245 -14.96 14.09 -0.88
CA ILE A 245 -14.97 12.75 -1.47
C ILE A 245 -15.96 12.76 -2.62
N THR A 246 -15.53 12.29 -3.78
CA THR A 246 -16.38 12.11 -4.96
C THR A 246 -16.42 10.64 -5.32
N GLU A 247 -17.62 10.08 -5.43
CA GLU A 247 -17.84 8.70 -5.83
C GLU A 247 -18.46 8.64 -7.22
N ASN A 248 -17.90 7.79 -8.07
CA ASN A 248 -18.42 7.44 -9.38
C ASN A 248 -18.60 5.92 -9.41
N ASN A 249 -19.83 5.45 -9.65
CA ASN A 249 -20.16 4.03 -9.80
C ASN A 249 -19.66 3.12 -8.66
N CYS A 250 -19.72 3.60 -7.41
CA CYS A 250 -19.26 2.82 -6.26
C CYS A 250 -20.33 1.82 -5.76
N ILE A 251 -19.85 0.70 -5.21
CA ILE A 251 -20.65 -0.38 -4.64
C ILE A 251 -20.54 -0.35 -3.12
N HIS A 252 -21.67 -0.34 -2.43
CA HIS A 252 -21.74 -0.30 -0.95
C HIS A 252 -22.23 -1.62 -0.35
N GLN A 253 -21.96 -2.74 -1.04
CA GLN A 253 -22.30 -4.08 -0.61
C GLN A 253 -21.03 -4.84 -0.24
N ASN A 254 -21.15 -5.78 0.71
CA ASN A 254 -20.03 -6.60 1.15
C ASN A 254 -19.34 -7.28 -0.06
N PRO A 255 -18.00 -7.17 -0.21
CA PRO A 255 -17.26 -7.77 -1.32
C PRO A 255 -17.20 -9.29 -1.26
N GLN A 256 -17.67 -9.90 -0.17
CA GLN A 256 -17.76 -11.35 0.02
C GLN A 256 -16.43 -12.08 -0.16
N PHE A 257 -15.39 -11.64 0.54
CA PHE A 257 -14.12 -12.33 0.58
C PHE A 257 -14.25 -13.79 1.05
N VAL A 258 -13.39 -14.67 0.53
CA VAL A 258 -13.30 -16.10 0.88
C VAL A 258 -12.98 -16.26 2.37
N ASP A 259 -11.84 -15.74 2.83
CA ASP A 259 -11.39 -15.84 4.22
C ASP A 259 -10.52 -14.63 4.65
N PRO A 260 -11.14 -13.45 4.86
CA PRO A 260 -10.41 -12.23 5.17
C PRO A 260 -9.70 -12.28 6.53
N ALA A 261 -10.12 -13.16 7.44
CA ALA A 261 -9.49 -13.33 8.75
C ALA A 261 -8.09 -13.95 8.65
N ASN A 262 -7.83 -14.74 7.59
CA ASN A 262 -6.53 -15.34 7.30
C ASN A 262 -5.81 -14.67 6.11
N GLY A 263 -6.31 -13.51 5.67
CA GLY A 263 -5.70 -12.73 4.59
C GLY A 263 -6.02 -13.22 3.18
N ASP A 264 -7.04 -14.06 3.02
CA ASP A 264 -7.57 -14.48 1.72
C ASP A 264 -8.68 -13.52 1.27
N TYR A 265 -8.31 -12.65 0.33
CA TYR A 265 -9.19 -11.62 -0.23
C TYR A 265 -9.67 -11.96 -1.65
N HIS A 266 -9.59 -13.22 -2.06
CA HIS A 266 -10.31 -13.68 -3.23
C HIS A 266 -11.81 -13.48 -3.05
N LEU A 267 -12.50 -13.23 -4.15
CA LEU A 267 -13.95 -13.05 -4.18
C LEU A 267 -14.65 -14.43 -4.16
N LYS A 268 -15.77 -14.51 -3.44
CA LYS A 268 -16.72 -15.63 -3.62
C LYS A 268 -17.47 -15.47 -4.92
N ASP A 269 -17.97 -16.59 -5.46
CA ASP A 269 -18.77 -16.68 -6.70
C ASP A 269 -20.04 -15.81 -6.72
N THR A 270 -20.52 -15.36 -5.55
CA THR A 270 -21.68 -14.46 -5.43
C THR A 270 -21.31 -12.99 -5.20
N SER A 271 -20.03 -12.65 -5.27
CA SER A 271 -19.54 -11.31 -4.92
C SER A 271 -20.10 -10.24 -5.86
N PRO A 272 -20.52 -9.07 -5.34
CA PRO A 272 -20.92 -7.94 -6.18
C PRO A 272 -19.72 -7.26 -6.88
N CYS A 273 -18.49 -7.68 -6.60
CA CYS A 273 -17.28 -7.12 -7.19
C CYS A 273 -16.83 -7.85 -8.45
N ILE A 274 -17.43 -9.01 -8.77
CA ILE A 274 -17.16 -9.75 -10.00
C ILE A 274 -17.71 -8.97 -11.20
N ASP A 275 -16.92 -8.79 -12.24
CA ASP A 275 -17.23 -8.08 -13.49
C ASP A 275 -17.82 -6.67 -13.29
N ALA A 276 -17.46 -6.03 -12.18
CA ALA A 276 -18.06 -4.77 -11.75
C ALA A 276 -17.15 -3.54 -11.94
N GLY A 277 -15.89 -3.73 -12.34
CA GLY A 277 -14.93 -2.66 -12.57
C GLY A 277 -15.00 -2.04 -13.97
N ASP A 278 -14.15 -1.05 -14.21
CA ASP A 278 -13.98 -0.44 -15.53
C ASP A 278 -12.63 -0.84 -16.16
N ASN A 279 -12.71 -1.55 -17.29
CA ASN A 279 -11.56 -1.98 -18.09
C ASN A 279 -10.67 -0.81 -18.53
N SER A 280 -11.23 0.38 -18.75
CA SER A 280 -10.48 1.57 -19.17
C SER A 280 -9.63 2.18 -18.06
N LEU A 281 -9.94 1.87 -16.80
CA LEU A 281 -9.21 2.32 -15.62
C LEU A 281 -8.09 1.35 -15.20
N VAL A 282 -8.00 0.18 -15.85
CA VAL A 282 -6.88 -0.76 -15.67
C VAL A 282 -5.64 -0.21 -16.38
N PRO A 283 -4.52 0.03 -15.68
CA PRO A 283 -3.30 0.51 -16.33
C PRO A 283 -2.80 -0.46 -17.40
N SER A 284 -2.39 0.05 -18.56
CA SER A 284 -2.05 -0.76 -19.74
C SER A 284 -0.91 -1.77 -19.56
N ASN A 285 -0.11 -1.62 -18.51
CA ASN A 285 0.99 -2.51 -18.14
C ASN A 285 0.61 -3.51 -17.02
N VAL A 286 -0.69 -3.74 -16.81
CA VAL A 286 -1.24 -4.62 -15.79
C VAL A 286 -2.24 -5.57 -16.46
N ASP A 287 -1.73 -6.69 -16.96
CA ASP A 287 -2.49 -7.76 -17.60
C ASP A 287 -2.82 -8.91 -16.64
N ARG A 288 -2.28 -8.88 -15.42
CA ARG A 288 -2.44 -9.91 -14.40
C ARG A 288 -2.88 -9.37 -13.05
N ASP A 289 -3.61 -10.21 -12.32
CA ASP A 289 -3.97 -9.99 -10.91
C ASP A 289 -2.81 -10.36 -9.96
N LEU A 290 -3.06 -10.34 -8.66
CA LEU A 290 -2.04 -10.60 -7.65
C LEU A 290 -1.59 -12.08 -7.57
N ASP A 291 -2.39 -13.00 -8.12
CA ASP A 291 -2.08 -14.43 -8.25
C ASP A 291 -1.38 -14.75 -9.58
N GLY A 292 -1.27 -13.78 -10.48
CA GLY A 292 -0.71 -13.93 -11.82
C GLY A 292 -1.72 -14.41 -12.87
N ASN A 293 -3.00 -14.47 -12.52
CA ASN A 293 -4.09 -14.79 -13.44
C ASN A 293 -4.38 -13.62 -14.37
N GLN A 294 -4.95 -13.88 -15.54
CA GLN A 294 -5.33 -12.81 -16.47
C GLN A 294 -6.36 -11.89 -15.83
N ARG A 295 -6.18 -10.58 -16.05
CA ARG A 295 -7.01 -9.59 -15.37
C ARG A 295 -8.43 -9.49 -15.91
N ILE A 296 -8.57 -8.96 -17.12
CA ILE A 296 -9.89 -8.81 -17.76
C ILE A 296 -10.34 -10.18 -18.29
N VAL A 297 -11.32 -10.79 -17.62
CA VAL A 297 -11.93 -12.08 -17.95
C VAL A 297 -13.45 -11.98 -17.79
N ASP A 298 -14.20 -12.99 -18.25
CA ASP A 298 -15.67 -13.05 -18.07
C ASP A 298 -15.94 -13.95 -16.85
N GLY A 299 -15.98 -13.32 -15.66
CA GLY A 299 -16.05 -13.99 -14.37
C GLY A 299 -17.44 -14.55 -14.04
N ASP A 300 -18.50 -13.86 -14.47
CA ASP A 300 -19.89 -14.24 -14.28
C ASP A 300 -20.50 -15.07 -15.44
N ASN A 301 -19.72 -15.26 -16.51
CA ASN A 301 -20.08 -16.00 -17.72
C ASN A 301 -21.27 -15.39 -18.50
N ASP A 302 -21.44 -14.07 -18.48
CA ASP A 302 -22.46 -13.37 -19.28
C ASP A 302 -22.06 -13.15 -20.75
N GLY A 303 -20.80 -13.43 -21.09
CA GLY A 303 -20.20 -13.24 -22.41
C GLY A 303 -19.39 -11.95 -22.57
N THR A 304 -19.23 -11.16 -21.51
CA THR A 304 -18.52 -9.87 -21.51
C THR A 304 -17.36 -9.90 -20.53
N ALA A 305 -16.13 -9.87 -21.06
CA ALA A 305 -14.96 -9.79 -20.19
C ALA A 305 -14.84 -8.40 -19.55
N THR A 306 -14.98 -8.35 -18.23
CA THR A 306 -14.85 -7.13 -17.41
C THR A 306 -13.80 -7.38 -16.33
N VAL A 307 -13.28 -6.31 -15.75
CA VAL A 307 -12.31 -6.41 -14.65
C VAL A 307 -13.07 -6.52 -13.34
N ASP A 308 -12.65 -7.39 -12.45
CA ASP A 308 -13.14 -7.37 -11.07
C ASP A 308 -12.63 -6.15 -10.31
N ILE A 309 -13.46 -5.64 -9.41
CA ILE A 309 -13.02 -4.63 -8.45
C ILE A 309 -12.10 -5.31 -7.42
N GLY A 310 -10.92 -4.75 -7.18
CA GLY A 310 -9.96 -5.23 -6.18
C GLY A 310 -8.67 -5.80 -6.77
N ALA A 311 -7.85 -6.42 -5.91
CA ALA A 311 -6.52 -6.93 -6.26
C ALA A 311 -6.50 -8.33 -6.90
N TYR A 312 -7.59 -9.07 -6.81
CA TYR A 312 -7.73 -10.45 -7.30
C TYR A 312 -8.87 -10.53 -8.30
N GLU A 313 -8.73 -11.41 -9.28
CA GLU A 313 -9.79 -11.70 -10.23
C GLU A 313 -10.39 -13.07 -9.93
N TYR A 314 -11.71 -13.13 -9.95
CA TYR A 314 -12.44 -14.37 -9.90
C TYR A 314 -12.29 -15.10 -11.25
N GLN A 315 -11.86 -16.35 -11.19
CA GLN A 315 -11.75 -17.22 -12.35
C GLN A 315 -12.78 -18.36 -12.17
N PRO A 316 -13.73 -18.54 -13.10
CA PRO A 316 -14.76 -19.58 -13.04
C PRO A 316 -14.24 -21.02 -13.24
#